data_AF-A0A0C4FB91-F1
#
_entry.id   AF-A0A0C4FB91-F1
#
_cell.length_a   1.000
_cell.length_b   1.000
_cell.length_c   1.000
_cell.angle_alpha   90.00
_cell.angle_beta   90.00
_cell.angle_gamma   90.00
#
_symmetry.space_group_name_H-M   'P 1'
#
loop_
_entity.id
_entity.type
_entity.pdbx_description
1 polymer ?
#
loop_
_entity_poly.entity_id
_entity_poly.type
_entity_poly.pdbx_seq_one_letter_code
_entity_poly.pdbx_strand_id
1 'polypeptide(L)'
;MPTLLSLPIEILHDIHLLSTSEHLPIICKQLLHVYSRTTSARYRALFLWRKYVLKEAEDAQRPLERNSDVERRSRAKSSSGGRERRKKVRWDAILATPACSMEVLQILRGFYSDPLPSDPPEIPKIKIPALPTRLFKALSSKPSDDSTADDHTDELEQAFRYIDLLLTDYGTSPDKLGGYPLARSVLSGNLAFIRLLLDHGARPAIKDNLVIMVAIETGDLELLRLLVEPAYIHPDESRLPLTHCCLNKNTPDSSNHKKLKLEDRVQITDQMLEKAIKRRHAPMARYFIERGSCISMR
;
A
#
# COMPACT_ATOMS: atom_id res chain seq x y z
N MET A 1 39.98 -8.90 -23.81
CA MET A 1 39.83 -9.21 -22.38
C MET A 1 38.35 -9.40 -22.08
N PRO A 2 37.94 -10.45 -21.36
CA PRO A 2 36.53 -10.64 -21.03
C PRO A 2 36.08 -9.50 -20.13
N THR A 3 35.07 -8.76 -20.58
CA THR A 3 34.42 -7.70 -19.79
C THR A 3 33.20 -8.28 -19.11
N LEU A 4 32.71 -7.63 -18.04
CA LEU A 4 31.50 -8.06 -17.34
C LEU A 4 30.31 -8.27 -18.29
N LEU A 5 30.23 -7.45 -19.35
CA LEU A 5 29.17 -7.48 -20.37
C LEU A 5 29.25 -8.68 -21.32
N SER A 6 30.39 -9.38 -21.35
CA SER A 6 30.60 -10.59 -22.16
C SER A 6 30.23 -11.89 -21.43
N LEU A 7 29.82 -11.79 -20.15
CA LEU A 7 29.43 -12.96 -19.36
C LEU A 7 28.04 -13.47 -19.76
N PRO A 8 27.81 -14.79 -19.67
CA PRO A 8 26.47 -15.38 -19.72
C PRO A 8 25.53 -14.74 -18.70
N ILE A 9 24.25 -14.74 -19.03
CA ILE A 9 23.24 -14.03 -18.26
C ILE A 9 23.00 -14.65 -16.88
N GLU A 10 23.16 -15.96 -16.77
CA GLU A 10 23.07 -16.72 -15.53
C GLU A 10 24.17 -16.28 -14.55
N ILE A 11 25.39 -16.08 -15.07
CA ILE A 11 26.52 -15.61 -14.26
C ILE A 11 26.29 -14.17 -13.80
N LEU A 12 25.77 -13.30 -14.68
CA LEU A 12 25.40 -11.94 -14.31
C LEU A 12 24.34 -11.94 -13.19
N HIS A 13 23.30 -12.75 -13.34
CA HIS A 13 22.24 -12.93 -12.35
C HIS A 13 22.78 -13.39 -11.00
N ASP A 14 23.70 -14.36 -10.99
CA ASP A 14 24.36 -14.86 -9.77
C ASP A 14 25.23 -13.80 -9.10
N ILE A 15 26.04 -13.07 -9.87
CA ILE A 15 26.86 -11.96 -9.36
C ILE A 15 25.96 -10.92 -8.67
N HIS A 16 24.83 -10.59 -9.27
CA HIS A 16 23.88 -9.64 -8.70
C HIS A 16 23.19 -10.18 -7.44
N LEU A 17 22.79 -11.46 -7.42
CA LEU A 17 22.20 -12.10 -6.24
C LEU A 17 23.20 -12.24 -5.09
N LEU A 18 24.48 -12.43 -5.37
CA LEU A 18 25.55 -12.51 -4.35
C LEU A 18 25.92 -11.12 -3.83
N SER A 19 26.05 -10.14 -4.71
CA SER A 19 26.41 -8.77 -4.30
C SER A 19 25.28 -8.05 -3.56
N THR A 20 24.01 -8.43 -3.77
CA THR A 20 22.81 -7.78 -3.20
C THR A 20 22.72 -6.27 -3.50
N SER A 21 23.41 -5.82 -4.55
CA SER A 21 23.56 -4.40 -4.89
C SER A 21 22.43 -3.94 -5.80
N GLU A 22 21.63 -2.96 -5.36
CA GLU A 22 20.56 -2.35 -6.19
C GLU A 22 21.10 -1.56 -7.38
N HIS A 23 22.35 -1.12 -7.31
CA HIS A 23 22.93 -0.24 -8.33
C HIS A 23 23.44 -1.03 -9.54
N LEU A 24 23.79 -2.31 -9.37
CA LEU A 24 24.45 -3.11 -10.39
C LEU A 24 23.66 -3.17 -11.71
N PRO A 25 22.33 -3.38 -11.71
CA PRO A 25 21.53 -3.32 -12.93
C PRO A 25 21.49 -1.94 -13.61
N ILE A 26 21.74 -0.86 -12.85
CA ILE A 26 21.56 0.53 -13.29
C ILE A 26 22.89 1.16 -13.75
N ILE A 27 24.03 0.52 -13.50
CA ILE A 27 25.37 1.05 -13.82
C ILE A 27 25.50 1.45 -15.29
N CYS A 28 24.92 0.67 -16.22
CA CYS A 28 24.95 1.00 -17.64
C CYS A 28 23.66 0.61 -18.37
N LYS A 29 23.39 1.26 -19.51
CA LYS A 29 22.19 1.02 -20.33
C LYS A 29 22.06 -0.44 -20.77
N GLN A 30 23.19 -1.09 -21.09
CA GLN A 30 23.19 -2.49 -21.52
C GLN A 30 22.78 -3.44 -20.39
N LEU A 31 23.35 -3.28 -19.19
CA LEU A 31 22.93 -4.07 -18.03
C LEU A 31 21.47 -3.78 -17.68
N LEU A 32 21.06 -2.51 -17.72
CA LEU A 32 19.67 -2.14 -17.46
C LEU A 32 18.71 -2.87 -18.41
N HIS A 33 19.04 -2.93 -19.69
CA HIS A 33 18.26 -3.65 -20.71
C HIS A 33 18.27 -5.17 -20.52
N VAL A 34 19.40 -5.74 -20.13
CA VAL A 34 19.52 -7.17 -19.83
C VAL A 34 18.64 -7.52 -18.63
N TYR A 35 18.79 -6.80 -17.52
CA TYR A 35 18.01 -7.07 -16.30
C TYR A 35 16.52 -6.77 -16.48
N SER A 36 16.14 -5.71 -17.20
CA SER A 36 14.72 -5.41 -17.42
C SER A 36 14.00 -6.51 -18.20
N ARG A 37 14.67 -7.18 -19.13
CA ARG A 37 14.07 -8.24 -19.96
C ARG A 37 14.13 -9.64 -19.36
N THR A 38 15.13 -9.91 -18.53
CA THR A 38 15.46 -11.30 -18.14
C THR A 38 15.19 -11.62 -16.69
N THR A 39 14.84 -10.62 -15.88
CA THR A 39 14.54 -10.83 -14.46
C THR A 39 13.13 -11.41 -14.27
N SER A 40 13.06 -12.70 -13.99
CA SER A 40 11.81 -13.37 -13.62
C SER A 40 11.28 -12.91 -12.26
N ALA A 41 9.99 -13.11 -12.00
CA ALA A 41 9.41 -12.85 -10.67
C ALA A 41 10.13 -13.65 -9.57
N ARG A 42 10.49 -14.91 -9.84
CA ARG A 42 11.27 -15.74 -8.92
C ARG A 42 12.65 -15.15 -8.63
N TYR A 43 13.35 -14.65 -9.66
CA TYR A 43 14.63 -13.98 -9.49
C TYR A 43 14.52 -12.74 -8.59
N ARG A 44 13.52 -11.88 -8.86
CA ARG A 44 13.25 -10.68 -8.04
C ARG A 44 12.92 -11.05 -6.59
N ALA A 45 12.14 -12.10 -6.38
CA ALA A 45 11.85 -12.63 -5.04
C ALA A 45 13.12 -13.10 -4.31
N LEU A 46 13.98 -13.87 -4.98
CA LEU A 46 15.26 -14.33 -4.41
C LEU A 46 16.17 -13.16 -4.04
N PHE A 47 16.29 -12.15 -4.91
CA PHE A 47 17.08 -10.96 -4.63
C PHE A 47 16.58 -10.23 -3.37
N LEU A 48 15.27 -9.98 -3.28
CA LEU A 48 14.67 -9.30 -2.12
C LEU A 48 14.83 -10.13 -0.84
N TRP A 49 14.65 -11.45 -0.93
CA TRP A 49 14.84 -12.36 0.20
C TRP A 49 16.29 -12.33 0.70
N ARG A 50 17.28 -12.46 -0.20
CA ARG A 50 18.69 -12.37 0.16
C ARG A 50 19.03 -11.04 0.82
N LYS A 51 18.57 -9.94 0.23
CA LYS A 51 18.86 -8.58 0.71
C LYS A 51 18.27 -8.28 2.08
N TYR A 52 16.99 -8.59 2.30
CA TYR A 52 16.26 -8.16 3.51
C TYR A 52 16.14 -9.22 4.59
N VAL A 53 16.44 -10.49 4.29
CA VAL A 53 16.29 -11.60 5.24
C VAL A 53 17.62 -12.31 5.52
N LEU A 54 18.47 -12.52 4.51
CA LEU A 54 19.74 -13.23 4.71
C LEU A 54 20.89 -12.31 5.12
N LYS A 55 20.99 -11.11 4.53
CA LYS A 55 22.07 -10.16 4.84
C LYS A 55 22.13 -9.74 6.32
N GLU A 56 20.97 -9.59 6.97
CA GLU A 56 20.92 -9.29 8.42
C GLU A 56 21.49 -10.44 9.27
N ALA A 57 21.43 -11.70 8.80
CA ALA A 57 22.02 -12.85 9.51
C ALA A 57 23.55 -12.85 9.44
N GLU A 58 24.13 -12.43 8.31
CA GLU A 58 25.58 -12.33 8.13
C GLU A 58 26.15 -11.14 8.90
N ASP A 59 25.49 -9.98 8.86
CA ASP A 59 25.92 -8.79 9.60
C ASP A 59 25.76 -8.96 11.13
N ALA A 60 24.77 -9.72 11.60
CA ALA A 60 24.62 -10.06 13.02
C ALA A 60 25.68 -11.05 13.53
N GLN A 61 26.32 -11.81 12.63
CA GLN A 61 27.39 -12.77 12.96
C GLN A 61 28.80 -12.17 12.86
N ARG A 62 28.96 -10.97 12.27
CA ARG A 62 30.24 -10.26 12.25
C ARG A 62 30.52 -9.72 13.65
N PRO A 63 31.62 -10.14 14.32
CA PRO A 63 32.05 -9.48 15.54
C PRO A 63 32.34 -8.02 15.21
N LEU A 64 31.63 -7.10 15.87
CA LEU A 64 32.00 -5.70 15.84
C LEU A 64 33.41 -5.58 16.43
N GLU A 65 34.42 -5.46 15.58
CA GLU A 65 35.71 -4.86 15.97
C GLU A 65 35.47 -3.37 16.23
N ARG A 66 34.76 -3.06 17.32
CA ARG A 66 34.80 -1.74 17.92
C ARG A 66 35.91 -1.76 18.95
N ASN A 67 37.05 -1.19 18.55
CA ASN A 67 38.04 -0.67 19.48
C ASN A 67 37.36 0.32 20.43
N SER A 68 37.15 -0.09 21.68
CA SER A 68 37.40 0.69 22.89
C SER A 68 37.02 -0.14 24.11
N ASP A 69 37.96 -0.19 25.04
CA ASP A 69 37.95 -0.95 26.29
C ASP A 69 36.85 -0.50 27.26
N VAL A 70 35.58 -0.84 27.04
CA VAL A 70 34.57 -0.88 28.11
C VAL A 70 33.55 -1.95 27.73
N GLU A 71 33.32 -2.92 28.64
CA GLU A 71 32.29 -3.99 28.60
C GLU A 71 32.82 -5.44 28.51
N ARG A 72 33.88 -5.76 29.28
CA ARG A 72 34.03 -7.11 29.84
C ARG A 72 33.16 -7.26 31.10
N ARG A 73 31.83 -7.39 30.97
CA ARG A 73 30.96 -7.88 32.07
C ARG A 73 29.53 -8.27 31.64
N SER A 74 29.37 -9.08 30.60
CA SER A 74 28.11 -9.81 30.36
C SER A 74 28.27 -11.01 29.42
N ARG A 75 29.47 -11.60 29.36
CA ARG A 75 29.72 -12.81 28.55
C ARG A 75 29.60 -14.06 29.41
N ALA A 76 28.37 -14.40 29.79
CA ALA A 76 28.02 -15.72 30.31
C ALA A 76 26.58 -16.04 29.92
N LYS A 77 26.39 -17.22 29.31
CA LYS A 77 25.13 -17.84 28.84
C LYS A 77 24.68 -17.49 27.42
N SER A 78 25.15 -18.26 26.45
CA SER A 78 24.29 -18.91 25.45
C SER A 78 25.03 -20.01 24.69
N SER A 79 25.47 -21.03 25.41
CA SER A 79 25.63 -22.38 24.83
C SER A 79 24.30 -23.12 25.04
N SER A 80 23.36 -22.95 24.12
CA SER A 80 22.15 -23.78 24.06
C SER A 80 21.76 -23.96 22.60
N GLY A 81 21.62 -25.22 22.18
CA GLY A 81 21.50 -25.68 20.80
C GLY A 81 20.64 -24.82 19.88
N GLY A 82 21.11 -24.67 18.64
CA GLY A 82 20.46 -23.89 17.59
C GLY A 82 19.10 -24.45 17.25
N ARG A 83 18.06 -24.01 17.96
CA ARG A 83 16.71 -24.01 17.41
C ARG A 83 16.70 -23.01 16.27
N GLU A 84 16.41 -23.48 15.07
CA GLU A 84 16.27 -22.66 13.89
C GLU A 84 15.06 -21.73 14.07
N ARG A 85 15.30 -20.54 14.63
CA ARG A 85 14.24 -19.55 14.88
C ARG A 85 13.93 -18.85 13.57
N ARG A 86 12.63 -18.68 13.28
CA ARG A 86 12.17 -17.99 12.07
C ARG A 86 12.76 -16.57 12.02
N LYS A 87 13.36 -16.23 10.89
CA LYS A 87 14.05 -14.94 10.68
C LYS A 87 13.02 -13.80 10.71
N LYS A 88 13.38 -12.67 11.32
CA LYS A 88 12.57 -11.46 11.28
C LYS A 88 12.63 -10.88 9.87
N VAL A 89 11.48 -10.73 9.22
CA VAL A 89 11.39 -10.20 7.84
C VAL A 89 10.92 -8.74 7.89
N ARG A 90 11.65 -7.84 7.23
CA ARG A 90 11.26 -6.43 7.08
C ARG A 90 10.34 -6.24 5.88
N TRP A 91 9.08 -6.66 6.02
CA TRP A 91 8.06 -6.57 4.97
C TRP A 91 7.86 -5.14 4.45
N ASP A 92 7.91 -4.13 5.32
CA ASP A 92 7.79 -2.73 4.92
C ASP A 92 8.83 -2.32 3.88
N ALA A 93 10.08 -2.74 4.07
CA ALA A 93 11.18 -2.41 3.17
C ALA A 93 11.08 -3.18 1.84
N ILE A 94 10.69 -4.47 1.90
CA ILE A 94 10.48 -5.30 0.71
C ILE A 94 9.37 -4.70 -0.15
N LEU A 95 8.22 -4.39 0.44
CA LEU A 95 7.04 -3.90 -0.28
C LEU A 95 7.24 -2.48 -0.83
N ALA A 96 8.10 -1.68 -0.20
CA ALA A 96 8.51 -0.36 -0.71
C ALA A 96 9.35 -0.44 -1.99
N THR A 97 9.95 -1.59 -2.31
CA THR A 97 10.73 -1.73 -3.55
C THR A 97 9.82 -1.93 -4.78
N PRO A 98 10.12 -1.29 -5.92
CA PRO A 98 9.35 -1.48 -7.15
C PRO A 98 9.47 -2.91 -7.72
N ALA A 99 10.57 -3.61 -7.39
CA ALA A 99 10.78 -5.00 -7.80
C ALA A 99 9.76 -5.98 -7.19
N CYS A 100 9.10 -5.62 -6.09
CA CYS A 100 8.11 -6.44 -5.41
C CYS A 100 6.73 -6.31 -6.07
N SER A 101 6.51 -6.99 -7.21
CA SER A 101 5.17 -7.12 -7.80
C SER A 101 4.30 -8.08 -7.00
N MET A 102 3.01 -8.13 -7.32
CA MET A 102 2.04 -9.06 -6.73
C MET A 102 2.55 -10.52 -6.72
N GLU A 103 3.01 -11.00 -7.86
CA GLU A 103 3.57 -12.35 -8.04
C GLU A 103 4.81 -12.58 -7.17
N VAL A 104 5.67 -11.56 -7.05
CA VAL A 104 6.87 -11.64 -6.21
C VAL A 104 6.47 -11.79 -4.75
N LEU A 105 5.46 -11.06 -4.28
CA LEU A 105 4.94 -11.21 -2.92
C LEU A 105 4.39 -12.63 -2.67
N GLN A 106 3.68 -13.21 -3.64
CA GLN A 106 3.19 -14.59 -3.53
C GLN A 106 4.34 -15.62 -3.43
N ILE A 107 5.40 -15.45 -4.22
CA ILE A 107 6.60 -16.30 -4.13
C ILE A 107 7.30 -16.13 -2.78
N LEU A 108 7.44 -14.88 -2.30
CA LEU A 108 8.02 -14.58 -0.98
C LEU A 108 7.19 -15.18 0.16
N ARG A 109 5.87 -15.19 0.04
CA ARG A 109 4.97 -15.89 0.98
C ARG A 109 5.26 -17.38 0.99
N GLY A 110 5.53 -17.98 -0.17
CA GLY A 110 6.01 -19.37 -0.27
C GLY A 110 7.26 -19.61 0.56
N PHE A 111 8.32 -18.81 0.34
CA PHE A 111 9.58 -18.92 1.10
C PHE A 111 9.40 -18.72 2.61
N TYR A 112 8.45 -17.87 3.02
CA TYR A 112 8.17 -17.64 4.43
C TYR A 112 7.37 -18.77 5.07
N SER A 113 6.52 -19.45 4.29
CA SER A 113 5.61 -20.50 4.78
C SER A 113 6.29 -21.86 4.94
N ASP A 114 7.50 -22.04 4.40
CA ASP A 114 8.28 -23.28 4.56
C ASP A 114 8.40 -23.65 6.06
N PRO A 115 7.97 -24.86 6.46
CA PRO A 115 7.85 -25.23 7.86
C PRO A 115 9.22 -25.50 8.48
N LEU A 116 9.55 -24.80 9.57
CA LEU A 116 10.71 -25.09 10.40
C LEU A 116 10.32 -26.10 11.49
N PRO A 117 11.26 -26.96 11.97
CA PRO A 117 10.98 -27.93 13.04
C PRO A 117 10.49 -27.31 14.35
N SER A 118 10.66 -26.00 14.52
CA SER A 118 10.26 -25.23 15.71
C SER A 118 8.94 -24.46 15.55
N ASP A 119 8.30 -24.53 14.38
CA ASP A 119 7.09 -23.75 14.09
C ASP A 119 5.82 -24.36 14.71
N PRO A 120 4.83 -23.52 15.08
CA PRO A 120 3.50 -24.01 15.43
C PRO A 120 2.82 -24.71 14.23
N PRO A 121 1.81 -25.55 14.47
CA PRO A 121 1.09 -26.26 13.40
C PRO A 121 0.31 -25.33 12.44
N GLU A 122 0.12 -24.06 12.81
CA GLU A 122 -0.52 -23.05 11.96
C GLU A 122 0.50 -22.23 11.17
N ILE A 123 0.16 -21.91 9.91
CA ILE A 123 0.95 -21.06 9.03
C ILE A 123 1.14 -19.68 9.70
N PRO A 124 2.37 -19.16 9.80
CA PRO A 124 2.60 -17.84 10.41
C PRO A 124 1.86 -16.75 9.64
N LYS A 125 1.02 -15.98 10.32
CA LYS A 125 0.33 -14.83 9.71
C LYS A 125 1.34 -13.71 9.44
N ILE A 126 1.57 -13.42 8.16
CA ILE A 126 2.35 -12.26 7.74
C ILE A 126 1.56 -11.00 8.11
N LYS A 127 2.17 -10.14 8.93
CA LYS A 127 1.56 -8.85 9.30
C LYS A 127 2.25 -7.74 8.54
N ILE A 128 1.50 -7.04 7.70
CA ILE A 128 1.95 -5.86 6.97
C ILE A 128 1.27 -4.65 7.63
N PRO A 129 2.02 -3.77 8.30
CA PRO A 129 1.41 -2.70 9.08
C PRO A 129 0.81 -1.59 8.21
N ALA A 130 1.43 -1.24 7.07
CA ALA A 130 1.06 -0.08 6.26
C ALA A 130 1.10 -0.37 4.75
N LEU A 131 0.24 0.32 4.00
CA LEU A 131 0.23 0.24 2.53
C LEU A 131 1.45 0.95 1.93
N PRO A 132 2.14 0.35 0.94
CA PRO A 132 3.26 0.99 0.26
C PRO A 132 2.81 2.20 -0.56
N THR A 133 3.38 3.37 -0.28
CA THR A 133 3.02 4.64 -0.95
C THR A 133 3.25 4.59 -2.47
N ARG A 134 4.22 3.79 -2.93
CA ARG A 134 4.52 3.64 -4.36
C ARG A 134 3.34 3.13 -5.20
N LEU A 135 2.42 2.37 -4.60
CA LEU A 135 1.25 1.84 -5.31
C LEU A 135 0.28 2.96 -5.69
N PHE A 136 0.38 4.12 -5.03
CA PHE A 136 -0.41 5.30 -5.35
C PHE A 136 0.32 6.28 -6.28
N LYS A 137 1.53 5.94 -6.77
CA LYS A 137 2.30 6.81 -7.67
C LYS A 137 1.61 7.00 -9.01
N ALA A 138 0.99 5.96 -9.55
CA ALA A 138 0.23 6.02 -10.80
C ALA A 138 -0.91 7.06 -10.70
N LEU A 139 -1.54 7.22 -9.54
CA LEU A 139 -2.54 8.29 -9.31
C LEU A 139 -1.97 9.72 -9.37
N SER A 140 -0.67 9.89 -9.59
CA SER A 140 -0.01 11.20 -9.75
C SER A 140 0.51 11.49 -11.14
N SER A 141 0.72 10.48 -11.97
CA SER A 141 1.16 10.70 -13.33
C SER A 141 -0.03 11.21 -14.13
N LYS A 142 0.08 12.40 -14.70
CA LYS A 142 -0.77 12.74 -15.84
C LYS A 142 -0.33 11.83 -17.00
N PRO A 143 -1.25 11.35 -17.85
CA PRO A 143 -0.84 10.68 -19.08
C PRO A 143 0.04 11.66 -19.86
N SER A 144 1.33 11.37 -19.96
CA SER A 144 2.22 12.08 -20.87
C SER A 144 1.82 11.73 -22.30
N ASP A 145 1.86 12.69 -23.22
CA ASP A 145 1.47 12.51 -24.63
C ASP A 145 2.23 11.37 -25.34
N ASP A 146 3.36 10.93 -24.80
CA ASP A 146 4.19 9.83 -25.31
C ASP A 146 3.81 8.42 -24.81
N SER A 147 2.99 8.30 -23.76
CA SER A 147 2.56 7.01 -23.20
C SER A 147 1.20 6.64 -23.77
N THR A 148 1.03 5.40 -24.24
CA THR A 148 -0.30 4.97 -24.70
C THR A 148 -1.26 5.02 -23.52
N ALA A 149 -2.48 5.50 -23.72
CA ALA A 149 -3.48 5.61 -22.65
C ALA A 149 -3.73 4.26 -21.95
N ASP A 150 -3.55 3.16 -22.70
CA ASP A 150 -3.72 1.79 -22.24
C ASP A 150 -2.69 1.40 -21.17
N ASP A 151 -1.40 1.77 -21.33
CA ASP A 151 -0.35 1.45 -20.36
C ASP A 151 -0.67 2.04 -18.98
N HIS A 152 -1.19 3.27 -18.94
CA HIS A 152 -1.53 3.93 -17.67
C HIS A 152 -2.71 3.26 -16.97
N THR A 153 -3.71 2.81 -17.74
CA THR A 153 -4.85 2.09 -17.18
C THR A 153 -4.45 0.74 -16.59
N ASP A 154 -3.52 0.03 -17.25
CA ASP A 154 -2.98 -1.24 -16.75
C ASP A 154 -2.18 -1.06 -15.46
N GLU A 155 -1.40 0.01 -15.33
CA GLU A 155 -0.69 0.33 -14.09
C GLU A 155 -1.67 0.58 -12.92
N LEU A 156 -2.76 1.29 -13.17
CA LEU A 156 -3.81 1.55 -12.17
C LEU A 156 -4.53 0.27 -11.76
N GLU A 157 -4.87 -0.60 -12.72
CA GLU A 157 -5.48 -1.91 -12.47
C GLU A 157 -4.57 -2.78 -11.59
N GLN A 158 -3.29 -2.88 -11.96
CA GLN A 158 -2.31 -3.64 -11.21
C GLN A 158 -2.14 -3.11 -9.79
N ALA A 159 -2.08 -1.78 -9.63
CA ALA A 159 -2.01 -1.15 -8.32
C ALA A 159 -3.26 -1.41 -7.48
N PHE A 160 -4.46 -1.31 -8.08
CA PHE A 160 -5.73 -1.58 -7.42
C PHE A 160 -5.75 -3.00 -6.87
N ARG A 161 -5.52 -3.99 -7.73
CA ARG A 161 -5.51 -5.41 -7.34
C ARG A 161 -4.50 -5.67 -6.24
N TYR A 162 -3.32 -5.04 -6.31
CA TYR A 162 -2.30 -5.20 -5.30
C TYR A 162 -2.71 -4.64 -3.94
N ILE A 163 -3.32 -3.45 -3.90
CA ILE A 163 -3.82 -2.88 -2.65
C ILE A 163 -4.96 -3.73 -2.08
N ASP A 164 -5.88 -4.21 -2.92
CA ASP A 164 -6.96 -5.13 -2.50
C ASP A 164 -6.40 -6.38 -1.80
N LEU A 165 -5.41 -7.04 -2.42
CA LEU A 165 -4.74 -8.19 -1.80
C LEU A 165 -4.13 -7.83 -0.44
N LEU A 166 -3.45 -6.69 -0.34
CA LEU A 166 -2.81 -6.26 0.92
C LEU A 166 -3.82 -5.98 2.04
N LEU A 167 -4.98 -5.44 1.70
CA LEU A 167 -6.04 -5.17 2.67
C LEU A 167 -6.77 -6.44 3.08
N THR A 168 -7.13 -7.30 2.11
CA THR A 168 -7.93 -8.51 2.32
C THR A 168 -7.13 -9.65 2.95
N ASP A 169 -5.98 -10.01 2.37
CA ASP A 169 -5.23 -11.22 2.78
C ASP A 169 -4.26 -10.95 3.94
N TYR A 170 -3.74 -9.72 4.03
CA TYR A 170 -2.69 -9.36 5.00
C TYR A 170 -3.17 -8.43 6.11
N GLY A 171 -4.43 -7.99 6.09
CA GLY A 171 -5.04 -7.16 7.12
C GLY A 171 -4.33 -5.81 7.28
N THR A 172 -3.79 -5.27 6.19
CA THR A 172 -3.06 -4.00 6.21
C THR A 172 -4.02 -2.87 6.57
N SER A 173 -3.59 -1.93 7.42
CA SER A 173 -4.44 -0.80 7.81
C SER A 173 -4.39 0.31 6.73
N PRO A 174 -5.54 0.77 6.21
CA PRO A 174 -5.60 1.84 5.21
C PRO A 174 -5.33 3.25 5.80
N ASP A 175 -5.39 3.39 7.13
CA ASP A 175 -5.26 4.68 7.84
C ASP A 175 -3.82 5.06 8.18
N LYS A 176 -2.86 4.14 7.96
CA LYS A 176 -1.45 4.42 8.24
C LYS A 176 -0.93 5.60 7.39
N LEU A 177 0.20 6.15 7.83
CA LEU A 177 0.80 7.34 7.24
C LEU A 177 -0.15 8.56 7.26
N GLY A 178 -1.03 8.63 8.26
CA GLY A 178 -1.96 9.74 8.44
C GLY A 178 -3.02 9.82 7.35
N GLY A 179 -3.56 8.68 6.90
CA GLY A 179 -4.61 8.63 5.88
C GLY A 179 -4.13 8.98 4.47
N TYR A 180 -2.82 8.92 4.22
CA TYR A 180 -2.23 9.18 2.90
C TYR A 180 -2.91 8.40 1.76
N PRO A 181 -3.21 7.08 1.89
CA PRO A 181 -3.90 6.33 0.85
C PRO A 181 -5.19 7.01 0.37
N LEU A 182 -6.09 7.32 1.31
CA LEU A 182 -7.39 7.91 1.00
C LEU A 182 -7.24 9.34 0.47
N ALA A 183 -6.39 10.15 1.09
CA ALA A 183 -6.13 11.51 0.64
C ALA A 183 -5.61 11.55 -0.80
N ARG A 184 -4.71 10.63 -1.16
CA ARG A 184 -4.15 10.55 -2.50
C ARG A 184 -5.20 10.15 -3.54
N SER A 185 -6.05 9.17 -3.23
CA SER A 185 -7.15 8.73 -4.10
C SER A 185 -8.19 9.82 -4.35
N VAL A 186 -8.49 10.62 -3.32
CA VAL A 186 -9.37 11.79 -3.43
C VAL A 186 -8.76 12.90 -4.28
N LEU A 187 -7.48 13.22 -4.08
CA LEU A 187 -6.79 14.22 -4.92
C LEU A 187 -6.72 13.83 -6.39
N SER A 188 -6.65 12.53 -6.70
CA SER A 188 -6.71 12.04 -8.08
C SER A 188 -8.13 11.90 -8.64
N GLY A 189 -9.17 12.05 -7.80
CA GLY A 189 -10.56 11.82 -8.21
C GLY A 189 -10.88 10.37 -8.60
N ASN A 190 -10.08 9.41 -8.13
CA ASN A 190 -10.24 8.01 -8.55
C ASN A 190 -11.21 7.29 -7.61
N LEU A 191 -12.48 7.22 -8.01
CA LEU A 191 -13.58 6.66 -7.23
C LEU A 191 -13.36 5.20 -6.82
N ALA A 192 -12.76 4.38 -7.69
CA ALA A 192 -12.49 2.97 -7.39
C ALA A 192 -11.59 2.81 -6.16
N PHE A 193 -10.49 3.57 -6.09
CA PHE A 193 -9.58 3.52 -4.95
C PHE A 193 -10.20 4.11 -3.68
N ILE A 194 -11.00 5.18 -3.82
CA ILE A 194 -11.72 5.79 -2.68
C ILE A 194 -12.66 4.76 -2.07
N ARG A 195 -13.45 4.05 -2.90
CA ARG A 195 -14.34 2.99 -2.45
C ARG A 195 -13.64 1.85 -1.77
N LEU A 196 -12.64 1.26 -2.44
CA LEU A 196 -11.86 0.17 -1.90
C LEU A 196 -11.31 0.50 -0.51
N LEU A 197 -10.74 1.70 -0.33
CA LEU A 197 -10.19 2.10 0.96
C LEU A 197 -11.29 2.26 2.03
N LEU A 198 -12.41 2.90 1.70
CA LEU A 198 -13.53 3.10 2.62
C LEU A 198 -14.21 1.78 3.03
N ASP A 199 -14.32 0.83 2.11
CA ASP A 199 -14.90 -0.50 2.35
C ASP A 199 -13.99 -1.32 3.29
N HIS A 200 -12.68 -1.12 3.21
CA HIS A 200 -11.70 -1.66 4.16
C HIS A 200 -11.51 -0.80 5.43
N GLY A 201 -12.41 0.15 5.68
CA GLY A 201 -12.49 0.89 6.95
C GLY A 201 -11.60 2.12 7.04
N ALA A 202 -11.16 2.69 5.92
CA ALA A 202 -10.45 3.97 5.93
C ALA A 202 -11.30 5.09 6.53
N ARG A 203 -10.70 5.93 7.37
CA ARG A 203 -11.41 7.02 8.08
C ARG A 203 -11.19 8.37 7.38
N PRO A 204 -12.24 9.01 6.85
CA PRO A 204 -12.11 10.32 6.19
C PRO A 204 -11.82 11.48 7.15
N ALA A 205 -12.02 11.28 8.45
CA ALA A 205 -11.79 12.29 9.49
C ALA A 205 -10.29 12.50 9.85
N ILE A 206 -9.38 11.69 9.29
CA ILE A 206 -7.95 11.76 9.62
C ILE A 206 -7.35 13.10 9.20
N LYS A 207 -6.40 13.59 10.01
CA LYS A 207 -5.63 14.83 9.76
C LYS A 207 -6.58 16.02 9.61
N ASP A 208 -7.37 16.27 10.65
CA ASP A 208 -8.31 17.40 10.74
C ASP A 208 -9.30 17.46 9.56
N ASN A 209 -9.84 16.30 9.18
CA ASN A 209 -10.78 16.18 8.06
C ASN A 209 -10.19 16.63 6.70
N LEU A 210 -8.87 16.53 6.50
CA LEU A 210 -8.18 17.02 5.29
C LEU A 210 -8.89 16.59 4.00
N VAL A 211 -9.26 15.31 3.90
CA VAL A 211 -9.89 14.75 2.69
C VAL A 211 -11.26 15.38 2.41
N ILE A 212 -12.00 15.70 3.46
CA ILE A 212 -13.32 16.35 3.40
C ILE A 212 -13.15 17.81 3.00
N MET A 213 -12.18 18.49 3.58
CA MET A 213 -11.85 19.88 3.23
C MET A 213 -11.45 19.99 1.75
N VAL A 214 -10.70 19.01 1.22
CA VAL A 214 -10.41 18.93 -0.21
C VAL A 214 -11.68 18.79 -1.05
N ALA A 215 -12.64 17.93 -0.66
CA ALA A 215 -13.92 17.80 -1.38
C ALA A 215 -14.76 19.11 -1.36
N ILE A 216 -14.73 19.85 -0.24
CA ILE A 216 -15.34 21.19 -0.16
C ILE A 216 -14.60 22.18 -1.06
N GLU A 217 -13.27 22.08 -1.14
CA GLU A 217 -12.41 22.91 -1.98
C GLU A 217 -12.42 22.52 -3.47
N THR A 218 -12.89 21.34 -3.84
CA THR A 218 -13.25 21.02 -5.23
C THR A 218 -14.70 21.38 -5.55
N GLY A 219 -15.56 21.48 -4.52
CA GLY A 219 -16.99 21.76 -4.67
C GLY A 219 -17.78 20.52 -5.09
N ASP A 220 -17.19 19.34 -4.92
CA ASP A 220 -17.78 18.08 -5.33
C ASP A 220 -18.68 17.54 -4.21
N LEU A 221 -19.99 17.77 -4.37
CA LEU A 221 -21.00 17.32 -3.40
C LEU A 221 -21.14 15.79 -3.39
N GLU A 222 -20.93 15.13 -4.52
CA GLU A 222 -21.13 13.68 -4.65
C GLU A 222 -19.98 12.94 -3.99
N LEU A 223 -18.75 13.39 -4.21
CA LEU A 223 -17.57 12.95 -3.47
C LEU A 223 -17.69 13.21 -1.97
N LEU A 224 -18.20 14.38 -1.57
CA LEU A 224 -18.42 14.70 -0.16
C LEU A 224 -19.40 13.71 0.48
N ARG A 225 -20.52 13.42 -0.18
CA ARG A 225 -21.50 12.42 0.27
C ARG A 225 -20.88 11.02 0.34
N LEU A 226 -20.07 10.64 -0.64
CA LEU A 226 -19.34 9.36 -0.62
C LEU A 226 -18.42 9.21 0.62
N LEU A 227 -17.75 10.29 1.03
CA LEU A 227 -16.86 10.28 2.19
C LEU A 227 -17.63 10.28 3.52
N VAL A 228 -18.72 11.04 3.61
CA VAL A 228 -19.49 11.20 4.86
C VAL A 228 -20.48 10.06 5.07
N GLU A 229 -21.19 9.66 4.01
CA GLU A 229 -22.29 8.70 4.10
C GLU A 229 -21.84 7.30 3.70
N PRO A 230 -21.94 6.31 4.59
CA PRO A 230 -21.48 4.95 4.28
C PRO A 230 -22.33 4.25 3.21
N ALA A 231 -23.63 4.59 3.12
CA ALA A 231 -24.58 3.97 2.20
C ALA A 231 -24.82 4.76 0.90
N TYR A 232 -24.16 5.92 0.73
CA TYR A 232 -24.28 6.68 -0.51
C TYR A 232 -23.64 5.90 -1.65
N ILE A 233 -24.18 6.04 -2.86
CA ILE A 233 -23.66 5.45 -4.12
C ILE A 233 -23.42 6.61 -5.08
N HIS A 234 -22.19 6.76 -5.55
CA HIS A 234 -21.83 7.83 -6.49
C HIS A 234 -22.43 7.51 -7.87
N PRO A 235 -23.00 8.47 -8.62
CA PRO A 235 -23.60 8.17 -9.92
C PRO A 235 -22.62 7.54 -10.91
N ASP A 236 -21.37 8.02 -10.92
CA ASP A 236 -20.30 7.48 -11.77
C ASP A 236 -19.75 6.11 -11.33
N GLU A 237 -20.14 5.56 -10.17
CA GLU A 237 -19.74 4.19 -9.81
C GLU A 237 -20.32 3.14 -10.74
N SER A 238 -21.48 3.41 -11.33
CA SER A 238 -22.08 2.54 -12.34
C SER A 238 -21.21 2.35 -13.58
N ARG A 239 -20.26 3.26 -13.82
CA ARG A 239 -19.32 3.24 -14.95
C ARG A 239 -18.00 2.56 -14.60
N LEU A 240 -17.75 2.24 -13.33
CA LEU A 240 -16.55 1.53 -12.91
C LEU A 240 -16.61 0.08 -13.42
N PRO A 241 -15.48 -0.50 -13.86
CA PRO A 241 -15.45 -1.91 -14.24
C PRO A 241 -15.96 -2.79 -13.08
N LEU A 242 -16.84 -3.74 -13.39
CA LEU A 242 -17.48 -4.63 -12.41
C LEU A 242 -16.48 -5.42 -11.54
N THR A 243 -15.21 -5.52 -11.98
CA THR A 243 -14.08 -6.09 -11.23
C THR A 243 -13.71 -5.30 -9.98
N HIS A 244 -13.96 -3.98 -9.94
CA HIS A 244 -13.68 -3.10 -8.80
C HIS A 244 -14.88 -2.89 -7.88
N CYS A 245 -16.06 -3.23 -8.37
CA CYS A 245 -17.28 -3.21 -7.59
C CYS A 245 -17.23 -4.36 -6.60
N CYS A 246 -16.58 -4.14 -5.46
CA CYS A 246 -16.81 -4.90 -4.23
C CYS A 246 -18.21 -4.59 -3.68
N LEU A 247 -19.22 -4.51 -4.55
CA LEU A 247 -20.62 -4.52 -4.16
C LEU A 247 -20.81 -5.83 -3.41
N ASN A 248 -21.03 -5.68 -2.11
CA ASN A 248 -21.52 -6.72 -1.22
C ASN A 248 -22.33 -7.76 -2.00
N LYS A 249 -21.81 -8.98 -2.15
CA LYS A 249 -22.60 -10.16 -2.56
C LYS A 249 -23.71 -10.50 -1.54
N ASN A 250 -23.88 -9.66 -0.52
CA ASN A 250 -24.87 -9.74 0.53
C ASN A 250 -25.74 -8.46 0.58
N THR A 251 -26.21 -7.94 -0.55
CA THR A 251 -27.46 -7.17 -0.48
C THR A 251 -28.59 -8.20 -0.34
N PRO A 252 -29.21 -8.37 0.84
CA PRO A 252 -30.47 -9.10 0.88
C PRO A 252 -31.43 -8.37 -0.05
N ASP A 253 -32.16 -9.14 -0.84
CA ASP A 253 -33.16 -8.66 -1.78
C ASP A 253 -33.97 -7.51 -1.18
N SER A 254 -34.18 -6.49 -2.02
CA SER A 254 -35.08 -5.37 -1.83
C SER A 254 -36.43 -5.81 -1.21
N SER A 255 -36.46 -5.90 0.10
CA SER A 255 -37.63 -6.22 0.89
C SER A 255 -37.62 -5.33 2.13
N ASN A 256 -38.34 -4.22 2.02
CA ASN A 256 -39.00 -3.44 3.08
C ASN A 256 -38.60 -3.71 4.54
N HIS A 257 -37.33 -3.51 4.89
CA HIS A 257 -36.92 -3.35 6.28
C HIS A 257 -36.37 -1.94 6.46
N LYS A 258 -37.02 -1.20 7.37
CA LYS A 258 -36.71 0.17 7.77
C LYS A 258 -35.19 0.35 7.79
N LYS A 259 -34.64 1.15 6.87
CA LYS A 259 -33.21 1.45 6.81
C LYS A 259 -32.79 1.97 8.19
N LEU A 260 -32.15 1.12 9.00
CA LEU A 260 -31.38 1.58 10.14
C LEU A 260 -30.35 2.54 9.54
N LYS A 261 -30.51 3.84 9.82
CA LYS A 261 -29.58 4.85 9.33
C LYS A 261 -28.25 4.53 10.00
N LEU A 262 -27.31 3.97 9.23
CA LEU A 262 -25.93 3.88 9.67
C LEU A 262 -25.48 5.32 9.94
N GLU A 263 -24.88 5.54 11.11
CA GLU A 263 -24.37 6.87 11.46
C GLU A 263 -23.35 7.32 10.42
N ASP A 264 -23.31 8.64 10.19
CA ASP A 264 -22.35 9.22 9.25
C ASP A 264 -20.92 8.94 9.72
N ARG A 265 -20.00 8.71 8.78
CA ARG A 265 -18.59 8.42 9.05
C ARG A 265 -17.86 9.58 9.74
N VAL A 266 -18.41 10.78 9.62
CA VAL A 266 -17.78 12.03 10.05
C VAL A 266 -18.85 12.94 10.63
N GLN A 267 -18.52 13.54 11.78
CA GLN A 267 -19.31 14.64 12.34
C GLN A 267 -19.03 15.93 11.56
N ILE A 268 -20.10 16.60 11.14
CA ILE A 268 -19.99 17.83 10.35
C ILE A 268 -19.69 19.00 11.29
N THR A 269 -18.58 19.70 11.02
CA THR A 269 -18.13 20.83 11.86
C THR A 269 -18.55 22.17 11.27
N ASP A 270 -18.69 23.19 12.11
CA ASP A 270 -19.02 24.56 11.70
C ASP A 270 -18.01 25.13 10.69
N GLN A 271 -16.75 24.71 10.80
CA GLN A 271 -15.68 25.08 9.86
C GLN A 271 -15.97 24.59 8.42
N MET A 272 -16.54 23.39 8.25
CA MET A 272 -16.92 22.87 6.94
C MET A 272 -18.03 23.72 6.31
N LEU A 273 -19.02 24.11 7.11
CA LEU A 273 -20.11 24.98 6.69
C LEU A 273 -19.61 26.38 6.32
N GLU A 274 -18.76 26.99 7.16
CA GLU A 274 -18.17 28.30 6.89
C GLU A 274 -17.38 28.30 5.58
N LYS A 275 -16.59 27.24 5.33
CA LYS A 275 -15.83 27.08 4.09
C LYS A 275 -16.75 26.90 2.87
N ALA A 276 -17.82 26.13 2.99
CA ALA A 276 -18.82 25.97 1.92
C ALA A 276 -19.53 27.29 1.58
N ILE A 277 -19.85 28.10 2.59
CA ILE A 277 -20.44 29.44 2.41
C ILE A 277 -19.44 30.39 1.73
N LYS A 278 -18.17 30.40 2.18
CA LYS A 278 -17.10 31.18 1.54
C LYS A 278 -16.93 30.83 0.06
N ARG A 279 -17.12 29.55 -0.30
CA ARG A 279 -17.12 29.07 -1.69
C ARG A 279 -18.42 29.39 -2.46
N ARG A 280 -19.47 29.89 -1.80
CA ARG A 280 -20.81 30.14 -2.37
C ARG A 280 -21.50 28.90 -2.95
N HIS A 281 -21.19 27.70 -2.43
CA HIS A 281 -21.80 26.46 -2.90
C HIS A 281 -23.09 26.14 -2.12
N ALA A 282 -24.19 26.78 -2.54
CA ALA A 282 -25.49 26.65 -1.87
C ALA A 282 -25.96 25.19 -1.64
N PRO A 283 -25.81 24.23 -2.58
CA PRO A 283 -26.21 22.84 -2.35
C PRO A 283 -25.47 22.20 -1.18
N MET A 284 -24.20 22.52 -1.01
CA MET A 284 -23.33 21.92 0.01
C MET A 284 -23.57 22.56 1.38
N ALA A 285 -23.82 23.86 1.43
CA ALA A 285 -24.24 24.53 2.65
C ALA A 285 -25.59 23.97 3.16
N ARG A 286 -26.56 23.75 2.25
CA ARG A 286 -27.84 23.12 2.59
C ARG A 286 -27.64 21.72 3.16
N TYR A 287 -26.79 20.92 2.53
CA TYR A 287 -26.45 19.58 3.00
C TYR A 287 -25.91 19.58 4.43
N PHE A 288 -24.99 20.48 4.76
CA PHE A 288 -24.44 20.59 6.12
C PHE A 288 -25.49 21.05 7.15
N ILE A 289 -26.38 21.96 6.78
CA ILE A 289 -27.49 22.42 7.64
C ILE A 289 -28.46 21.26 7.93
N GLU A 290 -28.82 20.47 6.90
CA GLU A 290 -29.71 19.30 7.05
C GLU A 290 -29.14 18.24 8.01
N ARG A 291 -27.81 18.10 8.03
CA ARG A 291 -27.09 17.16 8.89
C ARG A 291 -26.74 17.72 10.28
N GLY A 292 -27.21 18.93 10.60
CA GLY A 292 -27.19 19.48 11.96
C GLY A 292 -26.04 20.43 12.28
N SER A 293 -25.31 20.96 11.29
CA SER A 293 -24.35 22.05 11.55
C SER A 293 -25.10 23.35 11.83
N CYS A 294 -24.85 23.94 13.00
CA CYS A 294 -25.43 25.22 13.41
C CYS A 294 -24.37 26.32 13.27
N ILE A 295 -24.70 27.43 12.61
CA ILE A 295 -23.79 28.59 12.56
C ILE A 295 -23.82 29.25 13.95
N SER A 296 -22.82 28.98 14.79
CA SER A 296 -22.53 29.87 15.92
C SER A 296 -21.88 31.14 15.38
N MET A 297 -22.69 32.11 14.96
CA MET A 297 -22.18 33.46 14.66
C MET A 297 -21.50 34.00 15.93
N ARG A 298 -20.18 34.21 15.87
CA ARG A 298 -19.43 35.05 16.82
C ARG A 298 -18.89 36.26 16.09
#